data_AF-D7C7D1-F1
#
_entry.id   AF-D7C7D1-F1
#
_cell.length_a   1.000
_cell.length_b   1.000
_cell.length_c   1.000
_cell.angle_alpha   90.00
_cell.angle_beta   90.00
_cell.angle_gamma   90.00
#
_symmetry.space_group_name_H-M   'P 1'
#
loop_
_entity.id
_entity.type
_entity.pdbx_description
1 polymer ?
#
loop_
_entity_poly.entity_id
_entity_poly.type
_entity_poly.pdbx_seq_one_letter_code
_entity_poly.pdbx_strand_id
1 'polypeptide(L)'
;MKAALDAHYTSCPMPDGAYRRSRTVQEQLTAKREHRSAGPVGLLVAAAAEEAGLTLLHCNRDFETIARTTGQPVRMIDLRH
;
A
#
# COMPACT_ATOMS: atom_id res chain seq x y z
N MET A 1 10.60 4.43 18.51
CA MET A 1 10.00 3.77 17.33
C MET A 1 10.76 4.07 16.04
N LYS A 2 10.87 5.34 15.59
CA LYS A 2 11.59 5.71 14.36
C LYS A 2 13.05 5.20 14.29
N ALA A 3 13.86 5.42 15.32
CA ALA A 3 15.26 4.95 15.34
C ALA A 3 15.39 3.41 15.23
N ALA A 4 14.43 2.66 15.76
CA ALA A 4 14.42 1.21 15.64
C ALA A 4 14.03 0.75 14.22
N LEU A 5 13.12 1.48 13.56
CA LEU A 5 12.79 1.23 12.16
C LEU A 5 13.96 1.59 11.24
N ASP A 6 14.59 2.74 11.46
CA ASP A 6 15.73 3.21 10.66
C ASP A 6 16.95 2.26 10.76
N ALA A 7 17.07 1.48 11.84
CA ALA A 7 18.13 0.48 12.01
C ALA A 7 17.91 -0.81 11.19
N HIS A 8 16.67 -1.09 10.77
CA HIS A 8 16.32 -2.35 10.08
C HIS A 8 15.70 -2.16 8.69
N TYR A 9 15.20 -0.97 8.39
CA TYR A 9 14.52 -0.65 7.14
C TYR A 9 15.14 0.57 6.48
N THR A 10 15.25 0.52 5.16
CA THR A 10 15.67 1.67 4.34
C THR A 10 14.46 2.54 4.03
N SER A 11 14.63 3.86 4.16
CA SER A 11 13.59 4.82 3.75
C SER A 11 13.36 4.75 2.24
N CYS A 12 12.10 4.63 1.83
CA CYS A 12 11.69 4.75 0.43
C CYS A 12 11.04 6.13 0.24
N PRO A 13 11.62 7.03 -0.57
CA PRO A 13 10.92 8.26 -0.94
C PRO A 13 9.66 7.91 -1.75
N MET A 14 8.66 8.79 -1.72
CA MET A 14 7.46 8.59 -2.52
C MET A 14 7.81 8.74 -4.01
N PRO A 15 7.60 7.71 -4.84
CA PRO A 15 7.85 7.81 -6.27
C PRO A 15 6.96 8.87 -6.94
N ASP A 16 7.47 9.57 -7.94
CA ASP A 16 6.72 10.60 -8.67
C ASP A 16 5.42 10.08 -9.30
N GLY A 17 5.40 8.80 -9.69
CA GLY A 17 4.25 8.14 -10.28
C GLY A 17 3.12 7.81 -9.29
N ALA A 18 3.41 7.78 -7.98
CA ALA A 18 2.51 7.22 -6.98
C ALA A 18 1.13 7.91 -6.93
N TYR A 19 1.10 9.23 -7.16
CA TYR A 19 -0.16 9.98 -7.23
C TYR A 19 -1.02 9.59 -8.43
N ARG A 20 -0.40 9.39 -9.59
CA ARG A 20 -1.10 8.93 -10.79
C ARG A 20 -1.58 7.50 -10.61
N ARG A 21 -0.70 6.63 -10.09
CA ARG A 21 -1.02 5.21 -9.88
C ARG A 21 -2.12 5.02 -8.85
N SER A 22 -2.07 5.72 -7.72
CA SER A 22 -3.11 5.67 -6.69
C SER A 22 -4.49 6.07 -7.23
N ARG A 23 -4.56 7.10 -8.09
CA ARG A 23 -5.80 7.49 -8.78
C ARG A 23 -6.33 6.37 -9.67
N THR A 24 -5.47 5.76 -10.50
CA THR A 24 -5.88 4.64 -11.35
C THR A 24 -6.43 3.47 -10.53
N VAL A 25 -5.79 3.12 -9.42
CA VAL A 25 -6.26 2.05 -8.54
C VAL A 25 -7.58 2.43 -7.86
N GLN A 26 -7.75 3.69 -7.45
CA GLN A 26 -9.00 4.18 -6.89
C GLN A 26 -10.17 4.05 -7.88
N GLU A 27 -9.94 4.39 -9.15
CA GLU A 27 -10.94 4.26 -10.21
C GLU A 27 -11.31 2.78 -10.43
N GLN A 28 -10.32 1.87 -10.43
CA GLN A 28 -10.54 0.42 -10.53
C GLN A 28 -11.35 -0.14 -9.34
N LEU A 29 -11.04 0.28 -8.11
CA LEU A 29 -11.81 -0.12 -6.92
C LEU A 29 -13.22 0.48 -6.92
N THR A 30 -13.39 1.68 -7.48
CA THR A 30 -14.70 2.31 -7.63
C THR A 30 -15.59 1.50 -8.57
N ALA A 31 -15.05 1.06 -9.71
CA ALA A 31 -15.75 0.19 -10.64
C ALA A 31 -16.21 -1.13 -10.00
N LYS A 32 -15.45 -1.64 -9.01
CA LYS A 32 -15.78 -2.84 -8.23
C LYS A 32 -16.67 -2.59 -7.02
N ARG A 33 -17.04 -1.33 -6.73
CA ARG A 33 -17.73 -0.90 -5.49
C ARG A 33 -16.94 -1.12 -4.19
N GLU A 34 -15.63 -1.28 -4.29
CA GLU A 34 -14.69 -1.54 -3.18
C GLU A 34 -13.93 -0.28 -2.73
N HIS A 35 -14.15 0.87 -3.37
CA HIS A 35 -13.43 2.13 -3.10
C HIS A 35 -13.53 2.65 -1.66
N ARG A 36 -14.56 2.26 -0.90
CA ARG A 36 -14.70 2.64 0.52
C ARG A 36 -13.78 1.85 1.46
N SER A 37 -13.17 0.77 0.97
CA SER A 37 -12.23 -0.07 1.70
C SER A 37 -10.77 0.37 1.53
N ALA A 38 -10.46 1.49 0.88
CA ALA A 38 -9.08 1.95 0.73
C ALA A 38 -9.01 3.47 0.86
N GLY A 39 -8.51 3.96 1.99
CA GLY A 39 -8.30 5.40 2.19
C GLY A 39 -7.20 5.97 1.28
N PRO A 40 -7.20 7.29 0.98
CA PRO A 40 -6.22 7.92 0.08
C PRO A 40 -4.75 7.67 0.45
N VAL A 41 -4.42 7.70 1.75
CA VAL A 41 -3.06 7.42 2.24
C VAL A 41 -2.68 5.96 1.98
N GLY A 42 -3.60 5.02 2.21
CA GLY A 42 -3.37 3.60 1.93
C GLY A 42 -3.09 3.35 0.45
N LEU A 43 -3.81 4.02 -0.44
CA LEU A 43 -3.56 3.94 -1.88
C LEU A 43 -2.19 4.49 -2.28
N LEU A 44 -1.75 5.60 -1.68
CA LEU A 44 -0.42 6.16 -1.93
C LEU A 44 0.70 5.25 -1.43
N VAL A 45 0.54 4.66 -0.25
CA VAL A 45 1.51 3.69 0.30
C VAL A 45 1.57 2.43 -0.58
N ALA A 46 0.43 1.91 -1.02
CA ALA A 46 0.37 0.77 -1.93
C ALA A 46 1.01 1.07 -3.29
N ALA A 47 0.70 2.23 -3.89
CA ALA A 47 1.31 2.65 -5.14
C ALA A 47 2.82 2.84 -5.02
N ALA A 48 3.30 3.43 -3.93
CA ALA A 48 4.73 3.60 -3.69
C ALA A 48 5.45 2.25 -3.57
N ALA A 49 4.87 1.29 -2.84
CA ALA A 49 5.43 -0.05 -2.72
C ALA A 49 5.43 -0.80 -4.07
N GLU A 50 4.36 -0.68 -4.85
CA GLU A 50 4.25 -1.29 -6.19
C GLU A 50 5.32 -0.73 -7.14
N GLU A 51 5.45 0.59 -7.25
CA GLU A 51 6.42 1.25 -8.13
C GLU A 51 7.87 1.00 -7.69
N ALA A 52 8.13 0.88 -6.39
CA ALA A 52 9.44 0.57 -5.85
C ALA A 52 9.78 -0.94 -5.91
N GLY A 53 8.86 -1.80 -6.35
CA GLY A 53 9.07 -3.25 -6.40
C GLY A 53 9.20 -3.91 -5.02
N LEU A 54 8.52 -3.37 -4.00
CA LEU A 54 8.59 -3.83 -2.61
C LEU A 54 7.35 -4.62 -2.21
N THR A 55 7.53 -5.57 -1.27
CA THR A 55 6.40 -6.20 -0.57
C THR A 55 5.86 -5.27 0.50
N LEU A 56 4.57 -4.94 0.43
CA LEU A 56 3.94 -4.06 1.41
C LEU A 56 3.54 -4.86 2.65
N LEU A 57 4.10 -4.46 3.79
CA LEU A 57 3.85 -5.04 5.09
C LEU A 57 2.74 -4.28 5.82
N HIS A 58 1.69 -4.95 6.31
CA HIS A 58 0.55 -4.26 6.92
C HIS A 58 -0.18 -5.05 8.01
N CYS A 59 -1.00 -4.36 8.79
CA CYS A 59 -1.99 -4.94 9.71
C CYS A 59 -3.44 -4.55 9.37
N ASN A 60 -3.65 -3.79 8.28
CA ASN A 60 -4.97 -3.37 7.81
C ASN A 60 -5.41 -4.19 6.59
N ARG A 61 -6.59 -4.82 6.65
CA ARG A 61 -7.16 -5.65 5.56
C ARG A 61 -7.46 -4.87 4.28
N ASP A 62 -7.54 -3.55 4.35
CA ASP A 62 -7.72 -2.69 3.18
C ASP A 62 -6.63 -2.90 2.11
N PHE A 63 -5.40 -3.21 2.53
CA PHE A 63 -4.29 -3.49 1.61
C PHE A 63 -4.48 -4.80 0.84
N GLU A 64 -5.19 -5.79 1.39
CA GLU A 64 -5.53 -7.02 0.66
C GLU A 64 -6.53 -6.74 -0.47
N THR A 65 -7.46 -5.80 -0.25
CA THR A 65 -8.40 -5.34 -1.29
C THR A 65 -7.68 -4.60 -2.41
N ILE A 66 -6.70 -3.76 -2.07
CA ILE A 66 -5.84 -3.10 -3.06
C ILE A 66 -5.03 -4.16 -3.84
N ALA A 67 -4.38 -5.09 -3.14
CA ALA A 67 -3.55 -6.13 -3.75
C ALA A 67 -4.33 -7.05 -4.69
N ARG A 68 -5.58 -7.38 -4.38
CA ARG A 68 -6.47 -8.12 -5.30
C ARG A 68 -6.71 -7.38 -6.62
N THR A 69 -6.61 -6.06 -6.62
CA THR A 69 -6.77 -5.24 -7.82
C THR A 69 -5.44 -5.01 -8.56
N THR A 70 -4.34 -4.79 -7.85
CA THR A 70 -3.04 -4.47 -8.46
C THR A 70 -2.18 -5.69 -8.75
N GLY A 71 -2.42 -6.81 -8.07
CA GLY A 71 -1.53 -7.98 -8.08
C GLY A 71 -0.23 -7.79 -7.30
N GLN A 72 -0.06 -6.65 -6.61
CA GLN A 72 1.17 -6.35 -5.90
C GLN A 72 1.39 -7.26 -4.69
N PRO A 73 2.64 -7.58 -4.33
CA PRO A 73 2.93 -8.39 -3.15
C PRO A 73 2.58 -7.63 -1.87
N VAL A 74 1.78 -8.27 -1.02
CA VAL A 74 1.46 -7.81 0.34
C VAL A 74 1.74 -8.91 1.35
N ARG A 75 2.00 -8.51 2.59
CA ARG A 75 2.11 -9.43 3.72
C ARG A 75 1.48 -8.84 4.98
N MET A 76 0.52 -9.57 5.53
CA MET A 76 -0.06 -9.25 6.82
C MET A 76 0.89 -9.61 7.95
N ILE A 77 1.05 -8.70 8.91
CA ILE A 77 1.65 -8.96 10.22
C ILE A 77 0.55 -8.93 11.27
N ASP A 78 0.51 -9.96 12.10
CA ASP A 78 -0.20 -9.90 13.38
C ASP A 78 0.71 -9.28 14.43
N LEU A 79 0.29 -8.14 14.98
CA LEU A 79 1.00 -7.43 16.04
C LEU A 79 0.47 -7.80 17.44
N ARG A 80 -0.46 -8.76 17.53
CA ARG A 80 -0.93 -9.28 18.81
C ARG A 80 0.12 -10.24 19.37
N HIS A 81 0.73 -9.82 20.47
CA HIS A 81 1.47 -10.67 21.39
C HIS A 81 0.49 -11.38 22.34
#